data_AF-A0AAX3YJG8-F1
#
_entry.id   AF-A0AAX3YJG8-F1
#
_cell.length_a   1.000
_cell.length_b   1.000
_cell.length_c   1.000
_cell.angle_alpha   90.00
_cell.angle_beta   90.00
_cell.angle_gamma   90.00
#
_symmetry.space_group_name_H-M   'P 1'
#
loop_
_entity.id
_entity.type
_entity.pdbx_description
1 polymer ?
#
loop_
_entity_poly.entity_id
_entity_poly.type
_entity_poly.pdbx_seq_one_letter_code
_entity_poly.pdbx_strand_id
1 'polypeptide(L)'
;MARTQSDAEFHQLRTPRAAAVAGVVFGVLFASSIVLLRSALPGAAATPWLHHQRQITAALILAPFAGIAFLWFIGVIRDRLGDLEDRFFSTVFLGSGLLFLAMTFVSTAIAGGLLAVSRLSGVPQNDLVFFGREVMLHVNNVYGVRMAGVFMISLGTIWLRTGLMPRWLAVSTYLLSLTLLVVVSFSLWVTLVFPAWVMVISVYILAVDRPPSIPPD
;
A
#
# COMPACT_ATOMS: atom_id res chain seq x y z
N MET A 1 8.13 -35.99 23.77
CA MET A 1 7.64 -34.58 23.81
C MET A 1 8.66 -33.54 23.28
N ALA A 2 9.85 -33.93 22.80
CA ALA A 2 10.86 -32.97 22.31
C ALA A 2 10.72 -32.54 20.84
N ARG A 3 9.89 -33.21 20.02
CA ARG A 3 9.71 -32.85 18.59
C ARG A 3 8.71 -31.70 18.35
N THR A 4 7.78 -31.46 19.27
CA THR A 4 6.73 -30.44 19.11
C THR A 4 7.19 -29.01 19.40
N GLN A 5 8.25 -28.82 20.20
CA GLN A 5 8.85 -27.50 20.45
C GLN A 5 9.70 -27.02 19.28
N SER A 6 10.45 -27.94 18.64
CA SER A 6 11.26 -27.67 17.45
C SER A 6 10.41 -27.15 16.28
N ASP A 7 9.29 -27.80 15.96
CA ASP A 7 8.43 -27.36 14.84
C ASP A 7 7.75 -26.01 15.11
N ALA A 8 7.46 -25.68 16.37
CA ALA A 8 6.93 -24.38 16.77
C ALA A 8 7.99 -23.26 16.67
N GLU A 9 9.23 -23.54 17.06
CA GLU A 9 10.37 -22.62 16.88
C GLU A 9 10.69 -22.39 15.39
N PHE A 10 10.67 -23.42 14.56
CA PHE A 10 10.90 -23.28 13.11
C PHE A 10 9.77 -22.52 12.40
N HIS A 11 8.54 -22.56 12.91
CA HIS A 11 7.45 -21.73 12.40
C HIS A 11 7.60 -20.25 12.78
N GLN A 12 8.11 -19.96 13.99
CA GLN A 12 8.34 -18.59 14.46
C GLN A 12 9.54 -17.88 13.81
N LEU A 13 10.52 -18.63 13.28
CA LEU A 13 11.71 -18.05 12.65
C LEU A 13 11.57 -17.78 11.13
N ARG A 14 10.60 -18.41 10.43
CA ARG A 14 10.38 -18.20 8.98
C ARG A 14 9.36 -17.09 8.66
N THR A 15 8.38 -16.85 9.53
CA THR A 15 7.40 -15.76 9.43
C THR A 15 7.99 -14.34 9.43
N PRO A 16 9.03 -13.98 10.22
CA PRO A 16 9.48 -12.59 10.31
C PRO A 16 10.11 -12.05 9.03
N ARG A 17 10.87 -12.88 8.29
CA ARG A 17 11.48 -12.48 7.00
C ARG A 17 10.47 -12.39 5.88
N ALA A 18 9.51 -13.32 5.83
CA ALA A 18 8.40 -13.25 4.87
C ALA A 18 7.59 -11.95 5.04
N ALA A 19 7.45 -11.47 6.29
CA ALA A 19 6.81 -10.19 6.63
C ALA A 19 7.38 -8.99 5.87
N ALA A 20 8.70 -8.79 6.01
CA ALA A 20 9.41 -7.66 5.46
C ALA A 20 9.42 -7.72 3.93
N VAL A 21 9.57 -8.92 3.37
CA VAL A 21 9.56 -9.10 1.92
C VAL A 21 8.20 -8.74 1.32
N ALA A 22 7.09 -9.16 1.94
CA ALA A 22 5.74 -8.82 1.43
C ALA A 22 5.51 -7.31 1.39
N GLY A 23 5.89 -6.57 2.45
CA GLY A 23 5.73 -5.12 2.50
C GLY A 23 6.68 -4.37 1.53
N VAL A 24 7.92 -4.83 1.34
CA VAL A 24 8.82 -4.27 0.32
C VAL A 24 8.25 -4.50 -1.08
N VAL A 25 7.81 -5.73 -1.39
CA VAL A 25 7.21 -6.07 -2.68
C VAL A 25 5.97 -5.22 -2.94
N PHE A 26 5.09 -5.06 -1.95
CA PHE A 26 3.95 -4.15 -2.05
C PHE A 26 4.40 -2.72 -2.35
N GLY A 27 5.32 -2.16 -1.56
CA GLY A 27 5.78 -0.79 -1.70
C GLY A 27 6.35 -0.51 -3.10
N VAL A 28 7.18 -1.41 -3.61
CA VAL A 28 7.76 -1.32 -4.95
C VAL A 28 6.69 -1.44 -6.04
N LEU A 29 5.83 -2.46 -5.97
CA LEU A 29 4.80 -2.68 -6.99
C LEU A 29 3.78 -1.53 -7.03
N PHE A 30 3.34 -1.08 -5.86
CA PHE A 30 2.34 -0.03 -5.72
C PHE A 30 2.89 1.34 -6.12
N ALA A 31 4.09 1.70 -5.65
CA ALA A 31 4.74 2.94 -6.07
C ALA A 31 4.99 2.94 -7.58
N SER A 32 5.47 1.83 -8.15
CA SER A 32 5.68 1.70 -9.60
C SER A 32 4.37 1.84 -10.37
N SER A 33 3.29 1.21 -9.91
CA SER A 33 1.96 1.32 -10.54
C SER A 33 1.45 2.77 -10.51
N ILE A 34 1.56 3.47 -9.38
CA ILE A 34 1.17 4.89 -9.27
C ILE A 34 2.01 5.77 -10.19
N VAL A 35 3.33 5.61 -10.19
CA VAL A 35 4.25 6.43 -11.01
C VAL A 35 3.96 6.22 -12.48
N LEU A 36 3.79 4.96 -12.93
CA LEU A 36 3.46 4.63 -14.32
C LEU A 36 2.09 5.18 -14.74
N LEU A 37 1.07 5.05 -13.88
CA LEU A 37 -0.27 5.55 -14.18
C LEU A 37 -0.26 7.08 -14.29
N ARG A 38 0.51 7.77 -13.45
CA ARG A 38 0.58 9.24 -13.42
C ARG A 38 1.47 9.83 -14.50
N SER A 39 2.61 9.21 -14.80
CA SER A 39 3.46 9.65 -15.91
C SER A 39 2.75 9.51 -17.25
N ALA A 40 1.81 8.57 -17.35
CA ALA A 40 1.01 8.32 -18.53
C ALA A 40 -0.21 9.25 -18.70
N LEU A 41 -0.58 10.01 -17.65
CA LEU A 41 -1.71 10.94 -17.67
C LEU A 41 -1.19 12.36 -18.01
N PRO A 42 -1.36 12.87 -19.24
CA PRO A 42 -0.98 14.24 -19.57
C PRO A 42 -1.81 15.25 -18.77
N GLY A 43 -1.17 16.32 -18.31
CA GLY A 43 -1.80 17.40 -17.55
C GLY A 43 -2.74 18.31 -18.36
N ALA A 44 -2.77 18.16 -19.69
CA ALA A 44 -3.61 18.94 -20.59
C ALA A 44 -4.18 18.05 -21.71
N ALA A 45 -5.41 18.34 -22.10
CA ALA A 45 -6.36 17.59 -22.92
C ALA A 45 -5.97 17.25 -24.37
N ALA A 46 -4.69 17.18 -24.73
CA ALA A 46 -4.28 17.21 -26.15
C ALA A 46 -3.35 16.08 -26.63
N THR A 47 -2.84 15.18 -25.77
CA THR A 47 -2.00 14.07 -26.26
C THR A 47 -2.76 12.74 -26.29
N PRO A 48 -2.72 11.99 -27.41
CA PRO A 48 -3.41 10.72 -27.51
C PRO A 48 -2.88 9.74 -26.45
N TRP A 49 -3.79 9.18 -25.65
CA TRP A 49 -3.55 8.07 -24.70
C TRP A 49 -2.73 6.92 -25.32
N LEU A 50 -2.77 6.78 -26.65
CA LEU A 50 -2.05 5.80 -27.46
C LEU A 50 -0.53 5.76 -27.23
N HIS A 51 0.14 6.90 -26.95
CA HIS A 51 1.59 6.87 -26.70
C HIS A 51 2.00 6.30 -25.33
N HIS A 52 1.09 6.27 -24.35
CA HIS A 52 1.38 5.79 -22.99
C HIS A 52 0.67 4.47 -22.64
N GLN A 53 -0.01 3.85 -23.61
CA GLN A 53 -0.78 2.61 -23.43
C GLN A 53 0.01 1.47 -22.77
N ARG A 54 1.32 1.35 -23.07
CA ARG A 54 2.20 0.33 -22.48
C ARG A 54 2.40 0.54 -20.97
N GLN A 55 2.55 1.79 -20.54
CA GLN A 55 2.76 2.14 -19.13
C GLN A 55 1.48 1.91 -18.31
N ILE A 56 0.32 2.30 -18.85
CA ILE A 56 -0.97 2.11 -18.19
C ILE A 56 -1.31 0.62 -18.12
N THR A 57 -1.09 -0.14 -19.20
CA THR A 57 -1.29 -1.60 -19.19
C THR A 57 -0.38 -2.28 -18.16
N ALA A 58 0.89 -1.88 -18.06
CA ALA A 58 1.78 -2.39 -17.03
C ALA A 58 1.25 -2.05 -15.62
N ALA A 59 0.88 -0.80 -15.36
CA ALA A 59 0.32 -0.38 -14.06
C ALA A 59 -0.91 -1.21 -13.64
N LEU A 60 -1.78 -1.53 -14.60
CA LEU A 60 -2.97 -2.37 -14.39
C LEU A 60 -2.62 -3.83 -14.08
N ILE A 61 -1.59 -4.38 -14.73
CA ILE A 61 -1.11 -5.73 -14.43
C ILE A 61 -0.47 -5.76 -13.04
N LEU A 62 0.30 -4.72 -12.67
CA LEU A 62 0.97 -4.65 -11.36
C LEU A 62 -0.02 -4.51 -10.18
N ALA A 63 -1.16 -3.83 -10.38
CA ALA A 63 -2.05 -3.47 -9.28
C ALA A 63 -2.60 -4.68 -8.49
N PRO A 64 -3.12 -5.76 -9.11
CA PRO A 64 -3.54 -6.96 -8.38
C PRO A 64 -2.41 -7.62 -7.59
N PHE A 65 -1.20 -7.69 -8.15
CA PHE A 65 -0.05 -8.25 -7.44
C PHE A 65 0.37 -7.40 -6.24
N ALA A 66 0.32 -6.07 -6.38
CA ALA A 66 0.50 -5.16 -5.26
C ALA A 66 -0.55 -5.43 -4.18
N GLY A 67 -1.82 -5.59 -4.56
CA GLY A 67 -2.88 -5.90 -3.61
C GLY A 67 -2.71 -7.22 -2.87
N ILE A 68 -2.28 -8.28 -3.56
CA ILE A 68 -1.95 -9.55 -2.92
C ILE A 68 -0.82 -9.36 -1.90
N ALA A 69 0.27 -8.68 -2.30
CA ALA A 69 1.38 -8.39 -1.39
C ALA A 69 0.94 -7.55 -0.17
N PHE A 70 0.00 -6.63 -0.37
CA PHE A 70 -0.58 -5.82 0.71
C PHE A 70 -1.40 -6.66 1.70
N LEU A 71 -2.21 -7.61 1.21
CA LEU A 71 -2.96 -8.52 2.07
C LEU A 71 -2.03 -9.40 2.90
N TRP A 72 -0.95 -9.89 2.30
CA TRP A 72 0.10 -10.61 3.03
C TRP A 72 0.76 -9.72 4.09
N PHE A 73 1.10 -8.48 3.75
CA PHE A 73 1.63 -7.51 4.72
C PHE A 73 0.68 -7.31 5.91
N ILE A 74 -0.62 -7.11 5.68
CA ILE A 74 -1.64 -7.01 6.75
C ILE A 74 -1.65 -8.27 7.60
N GLY A 75 -1.67 -9.45 6.98
CA GLY A 75 -1.69 -10.73 7.69
C GLY A 75 -0.50 -10.88 8.63
N VAL A 76 0.70 -10.50 8.19
CA VAL A 76 1.90 -10.63 9.03
C VAL A 76 2.01 -9.55 10.10
N ILE A 77 1.60 -8.30 9.80
CA ILE A 77 1.50 -7.29 10.85
C ILE A 77 0.53 -7.77 11.93
N ARG A 78 -0.64 -8.30 11.54
CA ARG A 78 -1.63 -8.84 12.48
C ARG A 78 -1.08 -9.99 13.33
N ASP A 79 -0.30 -10.90 12.74
CA ASP A 79 0.37 -11.99 13.47
C ASP A 79 1.34 -11.45 14.54
N ARG A 80 2.08 -10.37 14.24
CA ARG A 80 2.98 -9.71 15.20
C ARG A 80 2.24 -8.95 16.31
N LEU A 81 1.00 -8.53 16.08
CA LEU A 81 0.20 -7.85 17.10
C LEU A 81 -0.33 -8.84 18.15
N GLY A 82 -0.58 -10.09 17.76
CA GLY A 82 -0.99 -11.17 18.66
C GLY A 82 -2.25 -10.83 19.48
N ASP A 83 -2.32 -11.36 20.71
CA ASP A 83 -3.42 -11.09 21.66
C ASP A 83 -3.24 -9.78 22.45
N LEU A 84 -2.18 -9.01 22.18
CA LEU A 84 -1.81 -7.80 22.93
C LEU A 84 -2.60 -6.56 22.47
N GLU A 85 -3.49 -6.70 21.49
CA GLU A 85 -4.17 -5.58 20.84
C GLU A 85 -5.62 -5.40 21.29
N ASP A 86 -6.03 -4.15 21.48
CA ASP A 86 -7.44 -3.78 21.57
C ASP A 86 -8.19 -4.12 20.28
N ARG A 87 -9.25 -4.94 20.42
CA ARG A 87 -10.13 -5.36 19.29
C ARG A 87 -10.62 -4.19 18.45
N PHE A 88 -10.82 -3.02 19.05
CA PHE A 88 -11.23 -1.81 18.34
C PHE A 88 -10.20 -1.39 17.28
N PHE A 89 -8.93 -1.24 17.67
CA PHE A 89 -7.88 -0.82 16.74
C PHE A 89 -7.59 -1.90 15.70
N SER A 90 -7.72 -3.18 16.06
CA SER A 90 -7.49 -4.28 15.12
C SER A 90 -8.54 -4.30 14.01
N THR A 91 -9.78 -4.03 14.39
CA THR A 91 -10.90 -3.92 13.45
C THR A 91 -10.74 -2.70 12.54
N VAL A 92 -10.35 -1.55 13.09
CA VAL A 92 -10.11 -0.32 12.32
C VAL A 92 -8.92 -0.47 11.38
N PHE A 93 -7.83 -1.09 11.84
CA PHE A 93 -6.64 -1.42 11.05
C PHE A 93 -7.00 -2.28 9.85
N LEU A 94 -7.64 -3.43 10.08
CA LEU A 94 -7.99 -4.36 9.02
C LEU A 94 -9.03 -3.74 8.07
N GLY A 95 -10.06 -3.09 8.61
CA GLY A 95 -11.12 -2.46 7.84
C GLY A 95 -10.61 -1.33 6.94
N SER A 96 -9.79 -0.43 7.47
CA SER A 96 -9.22 0.68 6.70
C SER A 96 -8.22 0.21 5.64
N GLY A 97 -7.40 -0.81 5.93
CA GLY A 97 -6.50 -1.42 4.96
C GLY A 97 -7.24 -2.06 3.79
N LEU A 98 -8.28 -2.85 4.08
CA LEU A 98 -9.10 -3.47 3.04
C LEU A 98 -9.87 -2.44 2.21
N LEU A 99 -10.40 -1.38 2.84
CA LEU A 99 -11.08 -0.29 2.13
C LEU A 99 -10.11 0.46 1.21
N PHE A 100 -8.91 0.76 1.67
CA PHE A 100 -7.87 1.37 0.84
C PHE A 100 -7.57 0.50 -0.39
N LEU A 101 -7.43 -0.81 -0.20
CA LEU A 101 -7.17 -1.74 -1.30
C LEU A 101 -8.35 -1.83 -2.28
N ALA A 102 -9.58 -1.90 -1.76
CA ALA A 102 -10.79 -1.94 -2.58
C ALA A 102 -10.92 -0.66 -3.44
N MET A 103 -10.71 0.51 -2.85
CA MET A 103 -10.74 1.79 -3.58
C MET A 103 -9.66 1.84 -4.67
N THR A 104 -8.47 1.32 -4.38
CA THR A 104 -7.38 1.18 -5.35
C THR A 104 -7.80 0.30 -6.53
N PHE A 105 -8.37 -0.88 -6.25
CA PHE A 105 -8.84 -1.79 -7.30
C PHE A 105 -9.94 -1.20 -8.16
N VAL A 106 -10.92 -0.53 -7.55
CA VAL A 106 -11.98 0.19 -8.28
C VAL A 106 -11.38 1.29 -9.17
N SER A 107 -10.45 2.08 -8.63
CA SER A 107 -9.73 3.11 -9.41
C SER A 107 -9.00 2.50 -10.61
N THR A 108 -8.29 1.39 -10.43
CA THR A 108 -7.59 0.71 -11.53
C THR A 108 -8.55 0.06 -12.53
N ALA A 109 -9.69 -0.47 -12.08
CA ALA A 109 -10.71 -1.03 -12.96
C ALA A 109 -11.30 0.06 -13.88
N ILE A 110 -11.56 1.26 -13.35
CA ILE A 110 -12.00 2.42 -14.14
C ILE A 110 -10.92 2.80 -15.17
N ALA A 111 -9.65 2.87 -14.77
CA ALA A 111 -8.55 3.16 -15.69
C ALA A 111 -8.45 2.11 -16.83
N GLY A 112 -8.62 0.82 -16.50
CA GLY A 112 -8.66 -0.26 -17.48
C GLY A 112 -9.87 -0.20 -18.41
N GLY A 113 -11.04 0.15 -17.89
CA GLY A 113 -12.25 0.38 -18.67
C GLY A 113 -12.08 1.53 -19.67
N LEU A 114 -11.53 2.66 -19.22
CA LEU A 114 -11.21 3.81 -20.08
C LEU A 114 -10.24 3.42 -21.21
N LEU A 115 -9.19 2.65 -20.88
CA LEU A 115 -8.29 2.12 -21.90
C LEU A 115 -9.00 1.23 -22.92
N ALA A 116 -9.86 0.32 -22.46
CA ALA A 116 -10.58 -0.59 -23.35
C ALA A 116 -11.50 0.17 -24.32
N VAL A 117 -12.24 1.17 -23.81
CA VAL A 117 -13.10 2.04 -24.64
C VAL A 117 -12.25 2.85 -25.63
N SER A 118 -11.12 3.42 -25.20
CA SER A 118 -10.23 4.19 -26.08
C SER A 118 -9.63 3.39 -27.24
N ARG A 119 -9.55 2.05 -27.12
CA ARG A 119 -9.08 1.16 -28.20
C ARG A 119 -10.17 0.86 -29.24
N LEU A 120 -11.43 0.81 -28.80
CA LEU A 120 -12.58 0.47 -29.64
C LEU A 120 -13.10 1.68 -30.42
N SER A 121 -13.06 2.85 -29.80
CA SER A 121 -13.60 4.08 -30.34
C SER A 121 -12.48 4.91 -30.96
N GLY A 122 -12.31 4.86 -32.29
CA GLY A 122 -11.43 5.79 -33.03
C GLY A 122 -11.85 7.26 -32.99
N VAL A 123 -12.74 7.66 -32.06
CA VAL A 123 -13.31 8.99 -31.90
C VAL A 123 -13.20 9.41 -30.42
N PRO A 124 -12.80 10.65 -30.11
CA PRO A 124 -12.67 11.12 -28.73
C PRO A 124 -14.06 11.31 -28.10
N GLN A 125 -14.53 10.35 -27.31
CA GLN A 125 -15.59 10.61 -26.31
C GLN A 125 -14.96 11.33 -25.11
N ASN A 126 -14.57 12.58 -25.33
CA ASN A 126 -13.80 13.38 -24.37
C ASN A 126 -14.49 13.40 -23.01
N ASP A 127 -15.82 13.60 -22.98
CA ASP A 127 -16.60 13.72 -21.75
C ASP A 127 -16.61 12.45 -20.89
N LEU A 128 -16.71 11.26 -21.51
CA LEU A 128 -16.66 9.99 -20.80
C LEU A 128 -15.26 9.72 -20.22
N VAL A 129 -14.22 10.04 -20.99
CA VAL A 129 -12.82 9.90 -20.57
C VAL A 129 -12.49 10.88 -19.44
N PHE A 130 -12.96 12.13 -19.52
CA PHE A 130 -12.84 13.11 -18.46
C PHE A 130 -13.58 12.66 -17.20
N PHE A 131 -14.85 12.27 -17.32
CA PHE A 131 -15.63 11.79 -16.17
C PHE A 131 -14.95 10.60 -15.49
N GLY A 132 -14.56 9.57 -16.25
CA GLY A 132 -13.89 8.41 -15.68
C GLY A 132 -12.55 8.76 -15.01
N ARG A 133 -11.78 9.69 -15.58
CA ARG A 133 -10.53 10.18 -14.99
C ARG A 133 -10.79 10.90 -13.66
N GLU A 134 -11.78 11.79 -13.60
CA GLU A 134 -12.11 12.52 -12.38
C GLU A 134 -12.64 11.57 -11.29
N VAL A 135 -13.50 10.60 -11.64
CA VAL A 135 -13.96 9.58 -10.70
C VAL A 135 -12.79 8.76 -10.16
N MET A 136 -11.90 8.30 -11.02
CA MET A 136 -10.69 7.57 -10.63
C MET A 136 -9.84 8.39 -9.64
N LEU A 137 -9.59 9.67 -9.94
CA LEU A 137 -8.82 10.57 -9.06
C LEU A 137 -9.53 10.81 -7.72
N HIS A 138 -10.85 10.98 -7.73
CA HIS A 138 -11.63 11.14 -6.50
C HIS A 138 -11.60 9.88 -5.63
N VAL A 139 -11.88 8.71 -6.20
CA VAL A 139 -11.87 7.43 -5.47
C VAL A 139 -10.50 7.19 -4.84
N ASN A 140 -9.41 7.38 -5.59
CA ASN A 140 -8.08 7.11 -5.08
C ASN A 140 -7.60 8.17 -4.08
N ASN A 141 -7.64 9.45 -4.46
CA ASN A 141 -7.03 10.51 -3.66
C ASN A 141 -7.91 10.94 -2.49
N VAL A 142 -9.22 11.01 -2.67
CA VAL A 142 -10.12 11.50 -1.61
C VAL A 142 -10.47 10.39 -0.63
N TYR A 143 -10.83 9.21 -1.13
CA TYR A 143 -11.27 8.11 -0.27
C TYR A 143 -10.13 7.15 0.07
N GLY A 144 -9.41 6.64 -0.93
CA GLY A 144 -8.31 5.70 -0.74
C GLY A 144 -7.25 6.24 0.23
N VAL A 145 -6.67 7.41 -0.05
CA VAL A 145 -5.60 7.97 0.79
C VAL A 145 -6.06 8.24 2.23
N ARG A 146 -7.31 8.63 2.45
CA ARG A 146 -7.83 8.82 3.81
C ARG A 146 -7.92 7.49 4.56
N MET A 147 -8.35 6.42 3.90
CA MET A 147 -8.34 5.07 4.49
C MET A 147 -6.92 4.60 4.80
N ALA A 148 -5.94 4.91 3.93
CA ALA A 148 -4.53 4.67 4.23
C ALA A 148 -4.03 5.47 5.45
N GLY A 149 -4.48 6.72 5.63
CA GLY A 149 -4.21 7.52 6.82
C GLY A 149 -4.79 6.87 8.10
N VAL A 150 -6.05 6.42 8.05
CA VAL A 150 -6.69 5.70 9.18
C VAL A 150 -5.94 4.41 9.52
N PHE A 151 -5.51 3.66 8.50
CA PHE A 151 -4.66 2.48 8.65
C PHE A 151 -3.37 2.81 9.40
N MET A 152 -2.67 3.87 8.99
CA MET A 152 -1.44 4.32 9.66
C MET A 152 -1.69 4.77 11.11
N ILE A 153 -2.78 5.50 11.38
CA ILE A 153 -3.13 5.92 12.75
C ILE A 153 -3.40 4.73 13.64
N SER A 154 -4.19 3.77 13.18
CA SER A 154 -4.49 2.56 13.95
C SER A 154 -3.20 1.80 14.27
N LEU A 155 -2.35 1.56 13.27
CA LEU A 155 -1.06 0.88 13.46
C LEU A 155 -0.12 1.61 14.42
N GLY A 156 0.01 2.94 14.27
CA GLY A 156 0.81 3.76 15.17
C GLY A 156 0.30 3.73 16.61
N THR A 157 -1.03 3.73 16.80
CA THR A 157 -1.64 3.63 18.13
C THR A 157 -1.32 2.29 18.79
N ILE A 158 -1.41 1.20 18.03
CA ILE A 158 -1.12 -0.15 18.51
C ILE A 158 0.34 -0.26 18.91
N TRP A 159 1.28 0.28 18.12
CA TRP A 159 2.70 0.27 18.46
C TRP A 159 3.04 1.06 19.72
N LEU A 160 2.39 2.21 19.94
CA LEU A 160 2.56 2.97 21.18
C LEU A 160 2.04 2.23 22.41
N ARG A 161 0.95 1.47 22.28
CA ARG A 161 0.35 0.71 23.38
C ARG A 161 1.09 -0.58 23.70
N THR A 162 1.52 -1.31 22.67
CA THR A 162 2.17 -2.61 22.82
C THR A 162 3.68 -2.51 23.06
N GLY A 163 4.30 -1.37 22.75
CA GLY A 163 5.75 -1.18 22.87
C GLY A 163 6.58 -1.98 21.86
N LEU A 164 5.95 -2.56 20.83
CA LEU A 164 6.60 -3.41 19.82
C LEU A 164 7.60 -2.65 18.94
N MET A 165 7.47 -1.33 18.80
CA MET A 165 8.32 -0.49 17.95
C MET A 165 8.81 0.76 18.68
N PRO A 166 9.95 1.35 18.27
CA PRO A 166 10.49 2.55 18.88
C PRO A 166 9.54 3.74 18.71
N ARG A 167 9.42 4.55 19.77
CA ARG A 167 8.51 5.69 19.84
C ARG A 167 8.68 6.69 18.68
N TRP A 168 9.90 6.87 18.17
CA TRP A 168 10.17 7.78 17.07
C TRP A 168 9.49 7.34 15.75
N LEU A 169 9.42 6.02 15.50
CA LEU A 169 8.75 5.46 14.32
C LEU A 169 7.22 5.56 14.44
N ALA A 170 6.68 5.42 15.65
CA ALA A 170 5.26 5.63 15.87
C ALA A 170 4.88 7.11 15.67
N VAL A 171 5.66 8.05 16.20
CA VAL A 171 5.44 9.49 16.00
C VAL A 171 5.53 9.89 14.52
N SER A 172 6.51 9.37 13.78
CA SER A 172 6.60 9.65 12.35
C SER A 172 5.40 9.11 11.58
N THR A 173 4.87 7.94 11.96
CA THR A 173 3.64 7.37 11.39
C THR A 173 2.43 8.30 11.60
N TYR A 174 2.28 8.90 12.78
CA TYR A 174 1.21 9.88 13.04
C TYR A 174 1.36 11.16 12.23
N LEU A 175 2.59 11.68 12.10
CA LEU A 175 2.83 12.88 11.29
C LEU A 175 2.49 12.63 9.81
N LEU A 176 2.91 11.49 9.28
CA LEU A 176 2.62 11.10 7.91
C LEU A 176 1.13 10.83 7.70
N SER A 177 0.45 10.18 8.64
CA SER A 177 -0.99 9.91 8.52
C SER A 177 -1.83 11.18 8.58
N LEU A 178 -1.49 12.13 9.46
CA LEU A 178 -2.14 13.44 9.51
C LEU A 178 -1.94 14.20 8.19
N THR A 179 -0.73 14.11 7.62
CA THR A 179 -0.44 14.66 6.30
C THR A 179 -1.33 14.04 5.22
N LEU A 180 -1.50 12.71 5.24
CA LEU A 180 -2.41 11.99 4.34
C LEU A 180 -3.90 12.33 4.56
N LEU A 181 -4.31 12.80 5.74
CA LEU A 181 -5.70 13.18 5.97
C LEU A 181 -5.99 14.63 5.52
N VAL A 182 -5.03 15.53 5.68
CA VAL A 182 -5.22 16.98 5.50
C VAL A 182 -4.71 17.48 4.14
N VAL A 183 -3.55 17.00 3.70
CA VAL A 183 -2.78 17.64 2.60
C VAL A 183 -3.08 17.02 1.23
N VAL A 184 -3.90 15.98 1.16
CA VAL A 184 -4.12 15.25 -0.11
C VAL A 184 -4.83 16.07 -1.17
N SER A 185 -5.63 17.06 -0.78
CA SER A 185 -6.30 17.96 -1.72
C SER A 185 -5.31 18.87 -2.50
N PHE A 186 -4.07 19.03 -2.03
CA PHE A 186 -3.11 19.98 -2.60
C PHE A 186 -2.10 19.35 -3.56
N SER A 187 -1.78 18.07 -3.40
CA SER A 187 -0.79 17.41 -4.26
C SER A 187 -1.11 15.94 -4.47
N LEU A 188 -1.25 15.58 -5.74
CA LEU A 188 -1.47 14.20 -6.15
C LEU A 188 -0.32 13.29 -5.63
N TRP A 189 0.92 13.76 -5.63
CA TRP A 189 2.12 12.99 -5.23
C TRP A 189 2.11 12.51 -3.77
N VAL A 190 1.26 13.08 -2.92
CA VAL A 190 1.09 12.68 -1.51
C VAL A 190 0.70 11.21 -1.37
N THR A 191 0.04 10.60 -2.36
CA THR A 191 -0.28 9.16 -2.36
C THR A 191 0.97 8.26 -2.27
N LEU A 192 2.15 8.71 -2.71
CA LEU A 192 3.41 7.95 -2.59
C LEU A 192 3.94 7.87 -1.16
N VAL A 193 3.47 8.73 -0.27
CA VAL A 193 3.86 8.70 1.15
C VAL A 193 3.50 7.35 1.77
N PHE A 194 2.34 6.79 1.43
CA PHE A 194 1.90 5.51 1.95
C PHE A 194 2.83 4.33 1.58
N PRO A 195 3.10 4.02 0.29
CA PRO A 195 4.04 2.96 -0.06
C PRO A 195 5.46 3.23 0.44
N ALA A 196 5.91 4.49 0.44
CA ALA A 196 7.22 4.83 0.99
C ALA A 196 7.32 4.49 2.48
N TRP A 197 6.28 4.82 3.25
CA TRP A 197 6.18 4.46 4.67
C TRP A 197 6.14 2.94 4.88
N VAL A 198 5.38 2.18 4.07
CA VAL A 198 5.38 0.71 4.15
C VAL A 198 6.78 0.14 3.87
N MET A 199 7.51 0.68 2.90
CA MET A 199 8.89 0.28 2.62
C MET A 199 9.81 0.54 3.81
N VAL A 200 9.73 1.73 4.43
CA VAL A 200 10.53 2.08 5.61
C VAL A 200 10.29 1.08 6.75
N ILE A 201 9.04 0.75 7.04
CA ILE A 201 8.69 -0.21 8.10
C ILE A 201 9.23 -1.60 7.76
N SER A 202 9.04 -2.03 6.53
CA SER A 202 9.45 -3.36 6.09
C SER A 202 10.98 -3.51 6.17
N VAL A 203 11.73 -2.50 5.76
CA VAL A 203 13.19 -2.46 5.88
C VAL A 203 13.63 -2.40 7.34
N TYR A 204 12.93 -1.62 8.19
CA TYR A 204 13.23 -1.55 9.62
C TYR A 204 13.06 -2.92 10.29
N ILE A 205 11.95 -3.61 10.03
CA ILE A 205 11.69 -4.97 10.53
C ILE A 205 12.83 -5.91 10.10
N LEU A 206 13.23 -5.85 8.82
CA LEU A 206 14.33 -6.68 8.31
C LEU A 206 15.68 -6.37 8.97
N ALA A 207 15.93 -5.12 9.32
CA ALA A 207 17.17 -4.69 9.95
C ALA A 207 17.26 -5.11 11.42
N VAL A 208 16.13 -5.07 12.15
CA VAL A 208 16.05 -5.51 13.55
C VAL A 208 16.15 -7.03 13.67
N ASP A 209 15.59 -7.78 12.71
CA ASP A 209 15.61 -9.25 12.70
C ASP A 209 16.95 -9.86 12.18
N ARG A 210 18.05 -9.09 12.11
CA ARG A 210 19.37 -9.62 11.73
C ARG A 210 20.01 -10.38 12.92
N PRO A 211 20.36 -11.68 12.78
CA PRO A 211 21.07 -12.39 13.84
C PRO A 211 22.48 -11.81 14.05
N PRO A 212 23.03 -11.83 15.28
CA PRO A 212 24.42 -11.46 15.52
C PRO A 212 25.32 -12.37 14.68
N SER A 213 26.25 -11.76 13.94
CA SER A 213 27.31 -12.50 13.25
C SER A 213 28.12 -13.25 14.29
N ILE A 214 28.03 -14.59 14.30
CA ILE A 214 28.93 -15.44 15.07
C ILE A 214 30.34 -15.14 14.54
N PRO A 215 31.29 -14.66 15.37
CA PRO A 215 32.67 -14.45 14.94
C PRO A 215 33.26 -15.77 14.43
N PRO A 216 34.07 -15.77 13.37
CA PRO A 216 34.86 -16.95 13.03
C PRO A 216 35.89 -17.20 14.14
N ASP A 217 35.87 -18.40 14.70
CA ASP A 217 36.88 -18.92 15.64
C ASP A 217 38.29 -18.93 15.02
#